data_AF-A0A5K0V9X5-F1
#
_entry.id   AF-A0A5K0V9X5-F1
#
_cell.length_a   1.000
_cell.length_b   1.000
_cell.length_c   1.000
_cell.angle_alpha   90.00
_cell.angle_beta   90.00
_cell.angle_gamma   90.00
#
_symmetry.space_group_name_H-M   'P 1'
#
loop_
_entity.id
_entity.type
_entity.pdbx_description
1 polymer ?
#
loop_
_entity_poly.entity_id
_entity_poly.type
_entity_poly.pdbx_seq_one_letter_code
_entity_poly.pdbx_strand_id
1 'polypeptide(L)'
;FLSKIAIVVLVGFLAWGYRAIQPPPPKICGSRDGPPITAPRIKLADGRYLAYEEFGVPKTEAKYKIIFVHGFDGCRFQTLPVSP
;
A
#
# COMPACT_ATOMS: atom_id res chain seq x y z
N PHE A 1 20.05 -19.92 37.46
CA PHE A 1 20.59 -20.44 36.19
C PHE A 1 19.49 -21.09 35.35
N LEU A 2 18.80 -22.13 35.86
CA LEU A 2 17.71 -22.82 35.16
C LEU A 2 16.53 -21.90 34.73
N SER A 3 16.14 -20.95 35.58
CA SER A 3 15.10 -19.96 35.25
C SER A 3 15.43 -19.09 34.03
N LYS A 4 16.70 -18.70 33.86
CA LYS A 4 17.15 -17.93 32.71
C LYS A 4 17.05 -18.74 31.42
N ILE A 5 17.43 -20.03 31.49
CA ILE A 5 17.32 -20.95 30.35
C ILE A 5 15.84 -21.13 29.96
N ALA A 6 14.95 -21.34 30.93
CA ALA A 6 13.52 -21.48 30.69
C ALA A 6 12.92 -20.24 29.98
N ILE A 7 13.31 -19.04 30.40
CA ILE A 7 12.86 -17.79 29.76
C ILE A 7 13.34 -17.70 28.30
N VAL A 8 14.61 -18.00 28.03
CA VAL A 8 15.16 -17.97 26.66
C VAL A 8 14.43 -18.98 25.76
N VAL A 9 14.17 -20.18 26.27
CA VAL A 9 13.42 -21.21 25.54
C VAL A 9 11.99 -20.75 25.26
N LEU A 10 11.30 -20.19 26.26
CA LEU A 10 9.95 -19.64 26.08
C LEU A 10 9.91 -18.55 25.01
N VAL A 11 10.82 -17.57 25.06
CA VAL A 11 10.90 -16.50 24.05
C VAL A 11 11.18 -17.06 22.66
N GLY A 12 12.05 -18.08 22.54
CA GLY A 12 12.31 -18.77 21.29
C GLY A 12 11.05 -19.43 20.70
N PHE A 13 10.29 -20.16 21.53
CA PHE A 13 9.03 -20.76 21.10
C PHE A 13 7.98 -19.71 20.72
N LEU A 14 7.87 -18.62 21.48
CA LEU A 14 6.96 -17.51 21.14
C LEU A 14 7.33 -16.84 19.82
N ALA A 15 8.62 -16.60 19.57
CA ALA A 15 9.10 -16.01 18.32
C ALA A 15 8.85 -16.96 17.13
N TRP A 16 9.07 -18.26 17.31
CA TRP A 16 8.79 -19.27 16.28
C TRP A 16 7.29 -19.35 15.98
N GLY A 17 6.44 -19.40 17.01
CA GLY A 17 4.99 -19.37 16.88
C GLY A 17 4.50 -18.09 16.17
N TYR A 18 5.01 -16.92 16.58
CA TYR A 18 4.70 -15.64 15.94
C TYR A 18 5.05 -15.65 14.45
N ARG A 19 6.23 -16.17 14.08
CA ARG A 19 6.62 -16.29 12.67
C ARG A 19 5.76 -17.27 11.87
N ALA A 20 5.32 -18.37 12.49
CA ALA A 20 4.48 -19.37 11.84
C ALA A 20 3.05 -18.86 11.54
N ILE A 21 2.55 -17.91 12.34
CA ILE A 21 1.22 -17.31 12.13
C ILE A 21 1.26 -16.03 11.30
N GLN A 22 2.44 -15.50 10.94
CA GLN A 22 2.51 -14.36 10.02
C GLN A 22 1.99 -14.79 8.65
N PRO A 23 1.11 -13.99 8.02
CA PRO A 23 0.69 -14.29 6.66
C PRO A 23 1.90 -14.24 5.71
N PRO A 24 1.86 -14.99 4.60
CA PRO A 24 2.85 -14.79 3.54
C PRO A 24 2.79 -13.33 3.07
N PRO A 25 3.91 -12.75 2.60
CA PRO A 25 3.92 -11.41 2.04
C PRO A 25 2.83 -11.27 0.96
N PRO A 26 2.08 -10.15 0.93
CA PRO A 26 1.03 -9.96 -0.06
C PRO A 26 1.62 -9.99 -1.47
N LYS A 27 0.88 -10.60 -2.40
CA LYS A 27 1.30 -10.63 -3.80
C LYS A 27 1.16 -9.26 -4.43
N ILE A 28 2.17 -8.86 -5.20
CA ILE A 28 2.19 -7.57 -5.88
C ILE A 28 1.14 -7.56 -7.00
N CYS A 29 0.27 -6.55 -7.04
CA CYS A 29 -0.68 -6.40 -8.13
C CYS A 29 0.04 -6.33 -9.49
N GLY A 30 -0.39 -7.13 -10.46
CA GLY A 30 0.20 -7.22 -11.80
C GLY A 30 1.39 -8.17 -11.94
N SER A 31 1.79 -8.86 -10.87
CA SER A 31 2.74 -9.99 -10.98
C SER A 31 2.05 -11.26 -11.50
N ARG A 32 2.84 -12.27 -11.93
CA ARG A 32 2.35 -13.51 -12.59
C ARG A 32 1.22 -14.23 -11.85
N ASP A 33 1.21 -14.19 -10.51
CA ASP A 33 0.16 -14.80 -9.68
C ASP A 33 -0.52 -13.78 -8.75
N GLY A 34 -0.28 -12.50 -8.99
CA GLY A 34 -0.82 -11.40 -8.20
C GLY A 34 -2.18 -10.94 -8.70
N PRO A 35 -2.92 -10.18 -7.89
CA PRO A 35 -4.18 -9.59 -8.32
C PRO A 35 -3.97 -8.64 -9.51
N PRO A 36 -4.99 -8.41 -10.35
CA PRO A 36 -4.87 -7.45 -11.45
C PRO A 36 -4.69 -6.02 -10.92
N ILE A 37 -4.05 -5.17 -11.72
CA ILE A 37 -4.00 -3.74 -11.44
C ILE A 37 -5.31 -3.12 -11.91
N THR A 38 -6.16 -2.73 -10.96
CA THR A 38 -7.49 -2.15 -11.24
C THR A 38 -7.51 -0.63 -11.15
N ALA A 39 -6.54 -0.03 -10.45
CA ALA A 39 -6.49 1.41 -10.21
C ALA A 39 -5.87 2.18 -11.39
N PRO A 40 -6.33 3.42 -11.65
CA PRO A 40 -5.73 4.27 -12.66
C PRO A 40 -4.29 4.67 -12.27
N ARG A 41 -3.43 4.79 -13.29
CA ARG A 41 -2.01 5.07 -13.13
C ARG A 41 -1.41 5.68 -14.39
N ILE A 42 -0.41 6.53 -14.20
CA ILE A 42 0.36 7.15 -15.29
C ILE A 42 1.70 6.43 -15.41
N LYS A 43 2.05 5.96 -16.60
CA LYS A 43 3.39 5.44 -16.88
C LYS A 43 4.33 6.61 -17.13
N LEU A 44 5.39 6.72 -16.32
CA LEU A 44 6.44 7.71 -16.46
C LEU A 44 7.42 7.31 -17.57
N ALA A 45 8.22 8.27 -18.03
CA ALA A 45 9.19 8.05 -19.11
C ALA A 45 10.24 6.98 -18.76
N ASP A 46 10.59 6.84 -17.48
CA ASP A 46 11.50 5.81 -16.96
C ASP A 46 10.85 4.44 -16.77
N GLY A 47 9.57 4.29 -17.14
CA GLY A 47 8.81 3.05 -17.04
C GLY A 47 8.12 2.81 -15.70
N ARG A 48 8.36 3.63 -14.66
CA ARG A 48 7.64 3.52 -13.38
C ARG A 48 6.18 3.97 -13.53
N TYR A 49 5.32 3.55 -12.61
CA TYR A 49 3.90 3.93 -12.59
C TYR A 49 3.59 4.83 -11.40
N LEU A 50 3.01 6.00 -11.66
CA LEU A 50 2.44 6.88 -10.65
C LEU A 50 0.96 6.54 -10.48
N ALA A 51 0.57 6.10 -9.28
CA ALA A 51 -0.83 5.87 -8.95
C ALA A 51 -1.54 7.20 -8.67
N TYR A 52 -2.76 7.36 -9.17
CA TYR A 52 -3.57 8.55 -8.93
C TYR A 52 -5.03 8.16 -8.73
N GLU A 53 -5.82 9.09 -8.20
CA GLU A 53 -7.28 9.00 -8.13
C GLU A 53 -7.85 10.25 -8.81
N GLU A 54 -8.99 10.11 -9.49
CA GLU A 54 -9.68 11.21 -10.17
C GLU A 54 -11.14 11.21 -9.71
N PHE A 55 -11.64 12.39 -9.37
CA PHE A 55 -13.02 12.59 -8.94
C PHE A 55 -13.56 13.92 -9.49
N GLY A 56 -14.88 14.02 -9.62
CA GLY A 56 -15.55 15.16 -10.25
C GLY A 56 -15.76 14.97 -11.75
N VAL A 57 -15.57 16.03 -12.53
CA VAL A 57 -15.75 16.01 -13.99
C VAL A 57 -14.58 15.27 -14.65
N PRO A 58 -14.81 14.33 -15.60
CA PRO A 58 -13.75 13.62 -16.30
C PRO A 58 -12.69 14.57 -16.88
N LYS A 59 -11.41 14.20 -16.78
CA LYS A 59 -10.25 14.99 -17.21
C LYS A 59 -10.33 15.44 -18.67
N THR A 60 -11.00 14.69 -19.54
CA THR A 60 -11.20 15.04 -20.96
C THR A 60 -12.19 16.18 -21.17
N GLU A 61 -13.08 16.42 -20.20
CA GLU A 61 -14.16 17.40 -20.26
C GLU A 61 -13.95 18.57 -19.29
N ALA A 62 -13.12 18.38 -18.26
CA ALA A 62 -12.88 19.38 -17.23
C ALA A 62 -12.19 20.64 -17.77
N LYS A 63 -12.83 21.80 -17.56
CA LYS A 63 -12.26 23.13 -17.85
C LYS A 63 -11.08 23.49 -16.93
N TYR A 64 -11.18 23.12 -15.65
CA TYR A 64 -10.15 23.36 -14.64
C TYR A 64 -9.69 22.02 -14.07
N LYS A 65 -8.38 21.84 -13.94
CA LYS A 65 -7.76 20.59 -13.47
C LYS A 65 -6.84 20.91 -12.31
N ILE A 66 -7.14 20.34 -11.14
CA ILE A 66 -6.37 20.54 -9.91
C ILE A 66 -5.59 19.26 -9.64
N ILE A 67 -4.29 19.38 -9.39
CA ILE A 67 -3.46 18.25 -8.95
C ILE A 67 -3.23 18.41 -7.45
N PHE A 68 -3.67 17.43 -6.68
CA PHE A 68 -3.41 17.36 -5.25
C PHE A 68 -2.29 16.35 -4.96
N VAL A 69 -1.27 16.78 -4.22
CA VAL A 69 -0.17 15.93 -3.78
C VAL A 69 -0.33 15.71 -2.29
N HIS A 70 -0.46 14.45 -1.86
CA HIS A 70 -0.62 14.11 -0.46
C HIS A 70 0.69 14.32 0.33
N GLY A 71 0.57 14.49 1.64
CA GLY A 71 1.71 14.59 2.54
C GLY A 71 2.41 13.24 2.79
N PHE A 72 3.44 13.28 3.64
CA PHE A 72 4.08 12.07 4.15
C PHE A 72 3.06 11.17 4.85
N ASP A 73 3.21 9.85 4.70
CA ASP A 73 2.26 8.83 5.19
C ASP A 73 0.84 8.87 4.55
N GLY A 74 0.66 9.67 3.50
CA GLY A 74 -0.58 9.72 2.71
C GLY A 74 -0.60 8.75 1.52
N CYS A 75 -1.71 8.76 0.79
CA CYS A 75 -1.84 8.01 -0.46
C CYS A 75 -2.77 8.70 -1.45
N ARG A 76 -2.96 8.12 -2.65
CA ARG A 76 -3.83 8.66 -3.72
C ARG A 76 -5.28 8.91 -3.30
N PHE A 77 -5.74 8.25 -2.23
CA PHE A 77 -7.11 8.40 -1.73
C PHE A 77 -7.27 9.55 -0.74
N GLN A 78 -6.19 10.24 -0.38
CA GLN A 78 -6.29 11.47 0.39
C GLN A 78 -6.79 12.56 -0.54
N THR A 79 -8.07 12.90 -0.43
CA THR A 79 -8.73 13.92 -1.25
C THR A 79 -8.96 15.20 -0.46
N LEU A 80 -9.03 16.33 -1.16
CA LEU A 80 -9.55 17.56 -0.58
C LEU A 80 -11.09 17.47 -0.58
N PRO A 81 -11.76 17.78 0.54
CA PRO A 81 -13.21 17.92 0.53
C PRO A 81 -13.56 19.09 -0.39
N VAL A 82 -14.16 18.76 -1.53
CA VAL A 82 -14.82 19.74 -2.38
C VAL A 82 -16.22 19.95 -1.84
N SER A 83 -16.68 21.21 -1.78
CA SER A 83 -18.08 21.50 -1.43
C SER A 83 -19.01 20.73 -2.37
N PRO A 84 -20.16 20.20 -1.89
CA PRO A 84 -21.12 19.47 -2.70
C PRO A 84 -21.58 20.24 -3.96
#